data_AF-A0A1Y1R1F2-F1
#
_entry.id   AF-A0A1Y1R1F2-F1
#
_cell.length_a   1.000
_cell.length_b   1.000
_cell.length_c   1.000
_cell.angle_alpha   90.00
_cell.angle_beta   90.00
_cell.angle_gamma   90.00
#
_symmetry.space_group_name_H-M   'P 1'
#
loop_
_entity.id
_entity.type
_entity.pdbx_description
1 polymer ?
#
loop_
_entity_poly.entity_id
_entity_poly.type
_entity_poly.pdbx_seq_one_letter_code
_entity_poly.pdbx_strand_id
1 'polypeptide(L)' 'MKHAMIDLETMGNGSQAAIVAIGACFFDPVKGTVGNTFYQPVSLESAVSAGLIM' A
#
# COMPACT_ATOMS: atom_id res chain seq x y z
N MET A 1 15.91 -3.41 11.48
CA MET A 1 14.48 -3.59 11.16
C MET A 1 14.38 -4.57 10.02
N LYS A 2 13.75 -5.73 10.22
CA LYS A 2 13.58 -6.77 9.18
C LYS A 2 12.13 -6.89 8.71
N HIS A 3 11.20 -6.19 9.35
CA HIS A 3 9.78 -6.23 9.04
C HIS A 3 9.37 -4.95 8.32
N ALA A 4 8.59 -5.11 7.25
CA ALA A 4 7.90 -4.03 6.57
C ALA A 4 6.40 -4.25 6.75
N MET A 5 5.68 -3.21 7.16
CA MET A 5 4.23 -3.14 7.12
C MET A 5 3.85 -2.45 5.82
N ILE A 6 2.84 -2.96 5.15
CA ILE A 6 2.28 -2.39 3.91
C ILE A 6 0.79 -2.20 4.14
N ASP A 7 0.29 -1.07 3.68
CA ASP A 7 -1.13 -0.70 3.69
C ASP A 7 -1.53 -0.22 2.30
N LEU A 8 -2.73 -0.62 1.85
CA LEU A 8 -3.24 -0.34 0.51
C LEU A 8 -4.61 0.30 0.59
N GLU A 9 -4.75 1.45 -0.06
CA GLU A 9 -6.06 2.04 -0.32
C GLU A 9 -6.54 1.60 -1.69
N THR A 10 -7.78 1.09 -1.75
CA THR A 10 -8.34 0.47 -2.94
C THR A 10 -9.77 0.92 -3.18
N MET A 11 -10.21 0.86 -4.44
CA MET A 11 -11.58 1.25 -4.82
C MET A 11 -12.64 0.17 -4.52
N GLY A 12 -12.22 -1.02 -4.10
CA GLY A 12 -13.08 -2.15 -3.77
C GLY A 12 -12.36 -3.15 -2.85
N ASN A 13 -13.06 -4.21 -2.44
CA ASN A 13 -12.52 -5.21 -1.49
C ASN A 13 -12.13 -6.55 -2.15
N GLY A 14 -12.28 -6.66 -3.47
CA GLY A 14 -11.92 -7.84 -4.25
C GLY A 14 -10.44 -7.86 -4.63
N SER A 15 -9.95 -9.03 -5.06
CA SER A 15 -8.55 -9.23 -5.46
C SER A 15 -8.10 -8.42 -6.68
N GLN A 16 -9.05 -7.82 -7.42
CA GLN A 16 -8.79 -6.98 -8.59
C GLN A 16 -9.02 -5.50 -8.32
N ALA A 17 -9.29 -5.09 -7.08
CA ALA A 17 -9.58 -3.71 -6.77
C ALA A 17 -8.40 -2.78 -7.14
N ALA A 18 -8.71 -1.68 -7.80
CA ALA A 18 -7.75 -0.68 -8.21
C ALA A 18 -7.12 -0.02 -6.99
N ILE A 19 -5.79 -0.06 -6.90
CA ILE A 19 -5.01 0.58 -5.84
C ILE A 19 -4.88 2.07 -6.16
N VAL A 20 -5.17 2.91 -5.17
CA VAL A 20 -5.09 4.38 -5.29
C VAL A 20 -4.06 5.00 -4.33
N ALA A 21 -3.58 4.25 -3.34
CA ALA A 21 -2.41 4.65 -2.55
C ALA A 21 -1.69 3.43 -1.96
N ILE A 22 -0.37 3.57 -1.77
CA ILE A 22 0.47 2.59 -1.08
C ILE A 22 1.17 3.29 0.07
N GLY A 23 0.91 2.81 1.29
CA GLY A 23 1.65 3.15 2.49
C GLY A 23 2.58 2.02 2.88
N ALA A 24 3.79 2.34 3.34
CA ALA A 24 4.67 1.35 3.94
C ALA A 24 5.53 1.94 5.05
N CYS A 25 5.93 1.12 6.01
CA CYS A 25 6.95 1.48 6.99
C CYS A 25 7.78 0.27 7.39
N PHE A 26 9.06 0.50 7.71
CA PHE A 26 9.82 -0.49 8.47
C PHE A 26 9.45 -0.42 9.94
N PHE A 27 9.38 -1.57 10.61
CA PHE A 27 9.14 -1.61 12.05
C PHE A 27 9.92 -2.72 12.75
N ASP A 28 10.05 -2.60 14.07
CA ASP A 28 10.59 -3.62 14.97
C ASP A 28 9.53 -3.96 16.02
N PRO A 29 8.87 -5.13 15.94
CA PRO A 29 7.80 -5.49 16.85
C PRO A 29 8.28 -5.77 18.28
N VAL A 30 9.56 -6.10 18.47
CA VAL A 30 10.12 -6.37 19.80
C VAL A 30 10.43 -5.05 20.50
N LYS A 31 10.95 -4.08 19.75
CA LYS A 31 11.28 -2.75 20.29
C LYS A 31 10.10 -1.78 20.28
N GLY A 32 9.03 -2.09 19.56
CA GLY A 32 7.86 -1.22 19.41
C GLY A 32 8.15 0.07 18.64
N THR A 33 9.15 0.06 17.74
CA THR A 33 9.58 1.26 17.01
C THR A 33 9.21 1.20 15.54
N VAL A 34 8.87 2.37 15.00
CA VAL A 34 8.64 2.59 13.56
C VAL A 34 9.85 3.32 13.00
N GLY A 35 10.35 2.83 11.86
CA GLY A 35 11.46 3.42 11.13
C GLY A 35 10.98 4.22 9.92
N ASN A 36 11.77 4.15 8.85
CA ASN A 36 11.48 4.88 7.61
C ASN A 36 10.08 4.54 7.09
N THR A 37 9.40 5.57 6.62
CA THR A 37 8.07 5.50 6.03
C THR A 37 8.13 5.79 4.54
N PHE A 38 7.11 5.31 3.84
CA PHE A 38 6.90 5.53 2.42
C PHE A 38 5.40 5.76 2.19
N TYR A 39 5.09 6.74 1.36
CA TYR A 39 3.74 7.00 0.90
C TYR A 39 3.77 7.40 -0.55
N GLN A 40 2.93 6.75 -1.36
CA GLN A 40 2.80 7.05 -2.78
C GLN A 40 1.33 6.99 -3.19
N PRO A 41 0.72 8.11 -3.63
CA PRO A 41 -0.55 8.05 -4.36
C PRO A 41 -0.34 7.36 -5.71
N VAL A 42 -1.32 6.56 -6.12
CA VAL A 42 -1.32 5.81 -7.38
C VAL A 42 -2.44 6.36 -8.26
N SER A 43 -2.15 6.60 -9.54
CA SER A 43 -3.17 7.02 -10.51
C SER A 43 -4.18 5.90 -10.71
N LEU A 44 -5.45 6.22 -10.48
CA LEU A 44 -6.56 5.31 -10.73
C LEU A 44 -6.62 4.93 -12.23
N GLU A 45 -6.38 5.90 -13.11
CA GLU A 45 -6.37 5.67 -14.56
C GLU A 45 -5.29 4.66 -14.95
N SER A 46 -4.10 4.75 -14.35
CA SER A 46 -3.03 3.78 -14.56
C SER A 46 -3.40 2.40 -14.02
N ALA A 47 -4.03 2.32 -12.84
CA ALA A 47 -4.48 1.06 -12.25
C ALA A 47 -5.51 0.36 -13.13
N VAL A 48 -6.49 1.11 -13.64
CA VAL A 48 -7.51 0.61 -14.58
C VAL A 48 -6.88 0.21 -15.90
N SER A 49 -5.93 0.99 -16.42
CA SER A 49 -5.17 0.64 -17.64
C SER A 49 -4.35 -0.65 -17.47
N ALA A 50 -3.96 -0.98 -16.23
CA ALA A 50 -3.29 -2.23 -15.88
C ALA A 50 -4.26 -3.42 -15.65
N GLY A 51 -5.58 -3.22 -15.83
CA GLY A 51 -6.59 -4.26 -15.71
C GLY A 51 -7.20 -4.42 -14.32
N LEU A 52 -6.96 -3.46 -13.40
CA LEU A 52 -7.65 -3.41 -12.11
C LEU A 52 -9.03 -2.75 -12.26
N ILE A 53 -9.95 -3.07 -11.37
CA ILE A 53 -11.34 -2.62 -11.42
C ILE A 53 -11.69 -1.74 -10.22
N MET A 54 -12.65 -0.84 -10.40
CA MET A 54 -13.22 -0.06 -9.30
C MET A 54 -14.11 -0.96 -8.44
#